data_AF-A0A9E2U358-F1
#
_entry.id   AF-A0A9E2U358-F1
#
_cell.length_a   1.000
_cell.length_b   1.000
_cell.length_c   1.000
_cell.angle_alpha   90.00
_cell.angle_beta   90.00
_cell.angle_gamma   90.00
#
_symmetry.space_group_name_H-M   'P 1'
#
loop_
_entity.id
_entity.type
_entity.pdbx_description
1 polymer ?
#
loop_
_entity_poly.entity_id
_entity_poly.type
_entity_poly.pdbx_seq_one_letter_code
_entity_poly.pdbx_strand_id
1 'polypeptide(L)'
;MDIAAWLQGLGLERYVPAFRDNEVDWEVLPKLTSEDLREIGVAAIGHRRKLLDAIAALGATVPGAAVAAPPSDAPASTGAERRQLTVMFCDLVGSTPFATRFDPEDLGELIGAYHRCVADTVTRYAGFVAKYMGDGVLIYFGYPEAHEDDAERAVRAGLAVIDAVGAVAAS
;
A
#
# COMPACT_ATOMS: atom_id res chain seq x y z
N MET A 1 -9.40 18.09 17.31
CA MET A 1 -9.48 18.16 15.83
C MET A 1 -10.94 17.95 15.46
N ASP A 2 -11.49 18.56 14.42
CA ASP A 2 -12.92 18.40 14.06
C ASP A 2 -13.03 17.53 12.79
N ILE A 3 -13.83 16.46 12.84
CA ILE A 3 -14.04 15.56 11.70
C ILE A 3 -14.68 16.31 10.54
N ALA A 4 -15.54 17.30 10.83
CA ALA A 4 -16.13 18.13 9.79
C ALA A 4 -15.07 18.91 9.00
N ALA A 5 -14.14 19.54 9.71
CA ALA A 5 -13.03 20.27 9.10
C ALA A 5 -12.06 19.33 8.35
N TRP A 6 -11.82 18.13 8.88
CA TRP A 6 -10.99 17.12 8.21
C TRP A 6 -11.62 16.60 6.92
N LEU A 7 -12.91 16.25 6.95
CA LEU A 7 -13.67 15.86 5.75
C LEU A 7 -13.71 16.98 4.71
N GLN A 8 -13.86 18.23 5.14
CA GLN A 8 -13.80 19.39 4.26
C GLN A 8 -12.41 19.55 3.63
N GLY A 9 -11.32 19.35 4.39
CA GLY A 9 -9.95 19.34 3.85
C GLY A 9 -9.71 18.25 2.79
N LEU A 10 -10.50 17.16 2.82
CA LEU A 10 -10.45 16.09 1.82
C LEU A 10 -11.40 16.31 0.63
N GLY A 11 -12.24 17.36 0.65
CA GLY A 11 -13.31 17.59 -0.34
C GLY A 11 -14.46 16.57 -0.23
N LEU A 12 -14.67 16.06 0.99
CA LEU A 12 -15.65 15.03 1.34
C LEU A 12 -16.68 15.57 2.36
N GLU A 13 -16.88 16.88 2.42
CA GLU A 13 -17.79 17.58 3.35
C GLU A 13 -19.25 17.10 3.25
N ARG A 14 -19.64 16.55 2.09
CA ARG A 14 -20.96 15.94 1.89
C ARG A 14 -21.24 14.75 2.82
N TYR A 15 -20.20 14.12 3.37
CA TYR A 15 -20.30 12.97 4.28
C TYR A 15 -20.30 13.39 5.75
N VAL A 16 -20.19 14.67 6.06
CA VAL A 16 -20.24 15.17 7.45
C VAL A 16 -21.53 14.75 8.17
N PRO A 17 -22.73 14.86 7.58
CA PRO A 17 -23.95 14.37 8.21
C PRO A 17 -23.89 12.86 8.47
N ALA A 18 -23.43 12.07 7.48
CA ALA A 18 -23.31 10.63 7.61
C ALA A 18 -22.36 10.20 8.74
N PHE A 19 -21.20 10.83 8.87
CA PHE A 19 -20.26 10.53 9.96
C PHE A 19 -20.81 10.96 11.32
N ARG A 20 -21.54 12.10 11.38
CA ARG A 20 -22.18 12.58 12.60
C ARG A 20 -23.34 11.69 13.05
N ASP A 21 -24.21 11.30 12.11
CA ASP A 21 -25.40 10.49 12.37
C ASP A 21 -25.04 9.05 12.79
N ASN A 22 -23.85 8.57 12.39
CA ASN A 22 -23.28 7.29 12.80
C ASN A 22 -22.26 7.43 13.95
N GLU A 23 -22.24 8.57 14.64
CA GLU A 23 -21.40 8.83 15.82
C GLU A 23 -19.91 8.51 15.62
N VAL A 24 -19.39 8.69 14.40
CA VAL A 24 -17.97 8.48 14.10
C VAL A 24 -17.17 9.63 14.69
N ASP A 25 -16.37 9.33 15.70
CA ASP A 25 -15.42 10.24 16.33
C ASP A 25 -13.96 9.88 16.00
N TRP A 26 -12.99 10.63 16.54
CA TRP A 26 -11.56 10.41 16.27
C TRP A 26 -11.00 9.10 16.85
N GLU A 27 -11.70 8.47 17.79
CA GLU A 27 -11.29 7.18 18.36
C GLU A 27 -11.77 6.01 17.49
N VAL A 28 -12.92 6.19 16.84
CA VAL A 28 -13.53 5.23 15.92
C VAL A 28 -12.95 5.37 14.52
N LEU A 29 -12.63 6.60 14.10
CA LEU A 29 -12.15 6.92 12.75
C LEU A 29 -10.97 6.02 12.28
N PRO A 30 -9.92 5.74 13.10
CA PRO A 30 -8.83 4.83 12.75
C PRO A 30 -9.21 3.35 12.59
N LYS A 31 -10.38 2.96 13.12
CA LYS A 31 -10.87 1.57 13.13
C LYS A 31 -11.83 1.28 11.98
N LEU A 32 -12.27 2.31 11.26
CA LEU A 32 -13.22 2.16 10.16
C LEU A 32 -12.61 1.36 9.00
N THR A 33 -13.37 0.40 8.52
CA THR A 33 -13.05 -0.42 7.35
C THR A 33 -13.79 0.07 6.10
N SER A 34 -13.43 -0.48 4.94
CA SER A 34 -14.14 -0.18 3.69
C SER A 34 -15.61 -0.61 3.69
N GLU A 35 -15.97 -1.54 4.57
CA GLU A 35 -17.34 -2.03 4.74
C GLU A 35 -18.14 -1.06 5.62
N ASP A 36 -17.59 -0.63 6.75
CA ASP A 36 -18.21 0.38 7.62
C ASP A 36 -18.47 1.69 6.85
N LEU A 37 -17.50 2.12 6.04
CA LEU A 37 -17.66 3.30 5.19
C LEU A 37 -18.81 3.14 4.17
N ARG A 38 -19.08 1.91 3.72
CA ARG A 38 -20.20 1.62 2.84
C ARG A 38 -21.52 1.70 3.59
N GLU A 39 -21.57 1.19 4.83
CA GLU A 39 -22.76 1.21 5.68
C GLU A 39 -23.17 2.64 6.08
N ILE A 40 -22.21 3.51 6.40
CA ILE A 40 -22.49 4.93 6.67
C ILE A 40 -22.87 5.74 5.42
N GLY A 41 -22.91 5.11 4.23
CA GLY A 41 -23.40 5.74 3.00
C GLY A 41 -22.33 6.23 2.02
N VAL A 42 -21.04 5.91 2.23
CA VAL A 42 -19.98 6.16 1.24
C VAL A 42 -19.98 5.06 0.19
N ALA A 43 -20.98 5.06 -0.70
CA ALA A 43 -21.11 4.03 -1.74
C ALA A 43 -19.97 4.10 -2.79
N ALA A 44 -19.48 5.31 -3.08
CA ALA A 44 -18.42 5.53 -4.07
C ALA A 44 -17.09 4.92 -3.61
N ILE A 45 -16.59 3.95 -4.37
CA ILE A 45 -15.33 3.23 -4.09
C ILE A 45 -14.16 4.22 -3.96
N GLY A 46 -14.10 5.27 -4.80
CA GLY A 46 -13.06 6.29 -4.75
C GLY A 46 -13.05 7.09 -3.45
N HIS A 47 -14.23 7.43 -2.91
CA HIS A 47 -14.32 8.15 -1.64
C HIS A 47 -13.95 7.27 -0.46
N ARG A 48 -14.34 5.98 -0.48
CA ARG A 48 -13.92 5.01 0.54
C ARG A 48 -12.41 4.83 0.58
N ARG A 49 -11.78 4.67 -0.59
CA ARG A 49 -10.32 4.58 -0.68
C ARG A 49 -9.66 5.86 -0.14
N LYS A 50 -10.14 7.03 -0.56
CA LYS A 50 -9.62 8.34 -0.10
C LYS A 50 -9.73 8.52 1.42
N LEU A 51 -10.82 8.08 2.04
CA LEU A 51 -11.00 8.13 3.50
C LEU A 51 -10.04 7.19 4.22
N LEU A 52 -9.92 5.94 3.78
CA LEU A 52 -9.02 4.96 4.39
C LEU A 52 -7.55 5.40 4.31
N ASP A 53 -7.13 5.95 3.17
CA ASP A 53 -5.76 6.44 2.99
C ASP A 53 -5.48 7.65 3.89
N ALA A 54 -6.45 8.57 4.02
CA ALA A 54 -6.33 9.73 4.91
C ALA A 54 -6.33 9.32 6.40
N ILE A 55 -7.06 8.27 6.76
CA ILE A 55 -7.08 7.67 8.10
C ILE A 55 -5.72 7.04 8.42
N ALA A 56 -5.12 6.31 7.47
CA ALA A 56 -3.80 5.74 7.64
C ALA A 56 -2.71 6.83 7.83
N ALA A 57 -2.84 7.96 7.12
CA ALA A 57 -1.93 9.10 7.25
C ALA A 57 -2.03 9.81 8.63
N LEU A 58 -3.20 9.77 9.28
CA LEU A 58 -3.37 10.30 10.64
C LEU A 58 -2.63 9.46 11.69
N GLY A 59 -2.51 8.14 11.47
CA GLY A 59 -1.75 7.22 12.32
C GLY A 59 -0.24 7.28 12.11
N ALA A 60 0.21 7.76 10.95
CA ALA A 60 1.62 7.93 10.60
C ALA A 60 2.18 9.26 11.14
N THR A 61 2.10 9.47 12.46
CA THR A 61 2.86 10.56 13.11
C THR A 61 4.25 10.06 13.51
N VAL A 62 5.18 10.09 12.56
CA VAL A 62 6.61 10.10 12.87
C VAL A 62 7.15 11.49 12.52
N PRO A 63 7.59 12.31 13.49
CA PRO A 63 8.14 13.63 13.20
C PRO A 63 9.62 13.53 12.80
N GLY A 64 9.95 14.07 11.63
CA GLY A 64 11.33 14.25 11.13
C GLY A 64 11.59 13.45 9.86
N ALA A 65 12.05 13.99 8.74
CA ALA A 65 12.86 15.18 8.53
C ALA A 65 12.45 15.88 7.23
N ALA A 66 12.12 17.17 7.35
CA ALA A 66 12.10 18.09 6.22
C ALA A 66 13.53 18.61 6.00
N VAL A 67 14.06 18.44 4.79
CA VAL A 67 15.10 19.31 4.24
C VAL A 67 14.60 19.83 2.89
N ALA A 68 14.57 21.15 2.80
CA ALA A 68 13.84 21.93 1.81
C ALA A 68 14.54 22.03 0.45
N ALA A 69 13.72 22.07 -0.60
CA ALA A 69 14.00 22.65 -1.92
C ALA A 69 12.73 23.44 -2.38
N PRO A 70 12.86 24.46 -3.25
CA PRO A 70 12.05 25.69 -3.24
C PRO A 70 10.59 25.52 -3.70
N PRO A 71 9.70 26.49 -3.39
CA PRO A 71 8.28 26.36 -3.66
C PRO A 71 8.01 26.56 -5.16
N SER A 72 7.62 25.49 -5.85
CA SER A 72 6.91 25.62 -7.11
C SER A 72 5.43 25.75 -6.78
N ASP A 73 4.86 26.91 -7.08
CA ASP A 73 3.41 27.15 -7.08
C ASP A 73 2.71 26.15 -8.00
N ALA A 74 2.13 25.12 -7.41
CA ALA A 74 0.99 24.39 -7.97
C ALA A 74 0.21 23.79 -6.80
N PRO A 75 -1.12 23.98 -6.74
CA PRO A 75 -1.92 23.40 -5.67
C PRO A 75 -1.82 21.87 -5.72
N ALA A 76 -1.47 21.25 -4.60
CA ALA A 76 -1.45 19.82 -4.42
C ALA A 76 -2.85 19.25 -4.69
N SER A 77 -3.07 18.80 -5.93
CA SER A 77 -4.29 18.13 -6.34
C SER A 77 -4.30 16.73 -5.73
N THR A 78 -5.02 16.55 -4.62
CA THR A 78 -5.46 15.23 -4.13
C THR A 78 -6.60 14.67 -5.01
N GLY A 79 -6.39 14.73 -6.33
CA GLY A 79 -7.20 14.08 -7.35
C GLY A 79 -6.61 12.73 -7.70
N ALA A 80 -7.44 11.83 -8.22
CA ALA A 80 -6.95 10.59 -8.83
C ALA A 80 -5.91 10.94 -9.91
N GLU A 81 -4.65 10.59 -9.66
CA GLU A 81 -3.58 10.79 -10.63
C GLU A 81 -3.62 9.66 -11.66
N ARG A 82 -3.61 10.01 -12.95
CA ARG A 82 -3.27 9.06 -14.00
C ARG A 82 -1.78 9.14 -14.23
N ARG A 83 -1.06 8.15 -13.71
CA ARG A 83 0.37 8.00 -13.90
C ARG A 83 0.68 6.66 -14.56
N GLN A 84 1.68 6.66 -15.43
CA GLN A 84 2.25 5.43 -15.96
C GLN A 84 3.07 4.74 -14.85
N LEU A 85 2.71 3.51 -14.51
CA LEU A 85 3.40 2.70 -13.52
C LEU A 85 3.86 1.40 -14.17
N THR A 86 5.01 0.91 -13.72
CA THR A 86 5.43 -0.46 -14.01
C THR A 86 5.01 -1.33 -12.83
N VAL A 87 4.28 -2.40 -13.12
CA VAL A 87 3.79 -3.34 -12.11
C VAL A 87 4.47 -4.68 -12.29
N MET A 88 5.08 -5.18 -11.22
CA MET A 88 5.64 -6.53 -11.15
C MET A 88 4.80 -7.37 -10.19
N PHE A 89 4.49 -8.60 -10.59
CA PHE A 89 3.89 -9.60 -9.73
C PHE A 89 4.86 -10.78 -9.62
N CYS A 90 5.16 -11.17 -8.39
CA CYS A 90 6.09 -12.26 -8.09
C CYS A 90 5.36 -13.32 -7.27
N ASP A 91 5.41 -14.58 -7.69
CA ASP A 91 4.65 -15.67 -7.08
C ASP A 91 5.52 -16.90 -6.89
N LEU A 92 5.26 -17.66 -5.82
CA LEU A 92 6.04 -18.85 -5.52
C LEU A 92 5.51 -20.05 -6.32
N VAL A 93 6.32 -20.57 -7.23
CA VAL A 93 5.92 -21.71 -8.05
C VAL A 93 5.66 -22.94 -7.17
N GLY A 94 4.45 -23.48 -7.24
CA GLY A 94 4.10 -24.75 -6.58
C GLY A 94 3.69 -24.63 -5.10
N SER A 95 3.33 -23.44 -4.62
CA SER A 95 2.79 -23.21 -3.27
C SER A 95 1.52 -24.00 -2.94
N THR A 96 0.63 -24.19 -3.92
CA THR A 96 -0.67 -24.87 -3.72
C THR A 96 -0.51 -26.37 -3.44
N PRO A 97 0.35 -27.12 -4.16
CA PRO A 97 0.76 -28.47 -3.76
C PRO A 97 1.57 -28.53 -2.44
N PHE A 98 2.31 -27.47 -2.10
CA PHE A 98 3.09 -27.40 -0.86
C PHE A 98 2.19 -27.28 0.38
N ALA A 99 1.08 -26.53 0.28
CA ALA A 99 0.13 -26.34 1.37
C ALA A 99 -0.62 -27.61 1.82
N THR A 100 -0.55 -28.70 1.04
CA THR A 100 -1.12 -30.00 1.41
C THR A 100 -0.10 -30.97 2.02
N ARG A 101 1.18 -30.63 2.02
CA ARG A 101 2.27 -31.49 2.49
C ARG A 101 3.04 -30.97 3.69
N PHE A 102 3.03 -29.66 3.92
CA PHE A 102 3.69 -29.02 5.06
C PHE A 102 2.71 -28.67 6.17
N ASP A 103 3.18 -28.73 7.41
CA ASP A 103 2.42 -28.19 8.52
C ASP A 103 2.23 -26.66 8.32
N PRO A 104 1.08 -26.09 8.73
CA PRO A 104 0.78 -24.67 8.48
C PRO A 104 1.82 -23.70 9.05
N GLU A 105 2.50 -24.09 10.13
CA GLU A 105 3.55 -23.30 10.77
C GLU A 105 4.79 -23.19 9.87
N ASP A 106 5.27 -24.32 9.33
CA ASP A 106 6.42 -24.38 8.43
C ASP A 106 6.16 -23.61 7.12
N LEU A 107 4.95 -23.74 6.59
CA LEU A 107 4.54 -23.01 5.38
C LEU A 107 4.52 -21.49 5.63
N GLY A 108 4.04 -21.07 6.81
CA GLY A 108 4.03 -19.67 7.21
C GLY A 108 5.44 -19.09 7.35
N GLU A 109 6.37 -19.84 7.92
CA GLU A 109 7.78 -19.44 8.03
C GLU A 109 8.43 -19.30 6.65
N LEU A 110 8.20 -20.26 5.75
CA LEU A 110 8.72 -20.24 4.38
C LEU A 110 8.19 -19.03 3.60
N ILE A 111 6.88 -18.80 3.62
CA ILE A 111 6.25 -17.64 2.95
C ILE A 111 6.79 -16.35 3.56
N GLY A 112 6.96 -16.28 4.88
CA GLY A 112 7.54 -15.12 5.56
C GLY A 112 8.98 -14.85 5.13
N ALA A 113 9.82 -15.89 5.02
CA ALA A 113 11.19 -15.78 4.54
C ALA A 113 11.25 -15.32 3.07
N TYR A 114 10.39 -15.89 2.23
CA TYR A 114 10.23 -15.48 0.83
C TYR A 114 9.82 -14.01 0.73
N HIS A 115 8.76 -13.58 1.43
CA HIS A 115 8.30 -12.19 1.42
C HIS A 115 9.40 -11.21 1.84
N ARG A 116 10.15 -11.51 2.91
CA ARG A 116 11.29 -10.67 3.34
C ARG A 116 12.36 -10.59 2.26
N CYS A 117 12.74 -11.72 1.67
CA CYS A 117 13.74 -11.77 0.60
C CYS A 117 13.32 -10.94 -0.62
N VAL A 118 12.06 -11.06 -1.05
CA VAL A 118 11.51 -10.26 -2.15
C VAL A 118 11.51 -8.78 -1.79
N ALA A 119 10.96 -8.40 -0.62
CA ALA A 119 10.86 -7.02 -0.18
C ALA A 119 12.25 -6.33 -0.11
N ASP A 120 13.20 -6.95 0.57
CA ASP A 120 14.56 -6.43 0.70
C ASP A 120 15.24 -6.28 -0.66
N THR A 121 14.96 -7.19 -1.59
CA THR A 121 15.54 -7.14 -2.93
C THR A 121 14.95 -6.03 -3.77
N VAL A 122 13.62 -5.92 -3.85
CA VAL A 122 12.96 -4.93 -4.71
C VAL A 122 13.14 -3.50 -4.20
N THR A 123 13.24 -3.30 -2.88
CA THR A 123 13.52 -1.97 -2.31
C THR A 123 14.87 -1.42 -2.77
N ARG A 124 15.89 -2.26 -3.00
CA ARG A 124 17.19 -1.83 -3.56
C ARG A 124 17.07 -1.25 -4.98
N TYR A 125 16.01 -1.59 -5.70
CA TYR A 125 15.73 -1.10 -7.05
C TYR A 125 14.65 -0.01 -7.06
N ALA A 126 14.32 0.58 -5.91
CA ALA A 126 13.22 1.54 -5.74
C ALA A 126 11.83 0.96 -6.06
N GLY A 127 11.66 -0.36 -5.91
CA GLY A 127 10.36 -1.02 -5.96
C GLY A 127 9.60 -0.85 -4.66
N PHE A 128 8.31 -0.56 -4.77
CA PHE A 128 7.37 -0.41 -3.65
C PHE A 128 6.47 -1.65 -3.55
N VAL A 129 6.51 -2.35 -2.42
CA VAL A 129 5.60 -3.48 -2.19
C VAL A 129 4.21 -2.96 -1.88
N ALA A 130 3.31 -3.12 -2.83
CA ALA A 130 1.93 -2.62 -2.73
C ALA A 130 1.01 -3.56 -1.96
N LYS A 131 1.21 -4.88 -2.11
CA LYS A 131 0.35 -5.88 -1.49
C LYS A 131 0.99 -7.26 -1.43
N TYR A 132 0.75 -7.98 -0.33
CA TYR A 132 0.96 -9.42 -0.21
C TYR A 132 -0.35 -10.17 -0.47
N MET A 133 -0.29 -11.26 -1.24
CA MET A 133 -1.44 -12.01 -1.74
C MET A 133 -1.17 -13.51 -1.59
N GLY A 134 -1.26 -14.03 -0.36
CA GLY A 134 -0.90 -15.42 -0.08
C GLY A 134 0.62 -15.58 -0.19
N ASP A 135 1.06 -16.27 -1.23
CA ASP A 135 2.44 -16.46 -1.66
C ASP A 135 2.88 -15.50 -2.78
N GLY A 136 1.97 -14.63 -3.24
CA GLY A 136 2.23 -13.61 -4.24
C GLY A 136 2.60 -12.25 -3.64
N VAL A 137 3.45 -11.50 -4.33
CA VAL A 137 3.85 -10.13 -3.98
C VAL A 137 3.62 -9.20 -5.17
N LEU A 138 2.84 -8.14 -4.95
CA LEU A 138 2.57 -7.09 -5.94
C LEU A 138 3.48 -5.89 -5.67
N ILE A 139 4.26 -5.50 -6.66
CA ILE A 139 5.28 -4.45 -6.55
C ILE A 139 5.07 -3.38 -7.63
N TYR A 140 5.18 -2.12 -7.23
CA TYR A 140 5.11 -0.97 -8.12
C TYR A 140 6.49 -0.33 -8.29
N PHE A 141 6.81 0.04 -9.52
CA PHE A 141 7.92 0.92 -9.86
C PHE A 141 7.32 2.19 -10.49
N GLY A 142 7.86 3.33 -10.09
CA GLY A 142 7.31 4.65 -10.39
C GLY A 142 6.37 5.22 -9.33
N TYR A 143 6.32 4.56 -8.17
CA TYR A 143 5.55 4.97 -7.00
C TYR A 143 6.37 4.76 -5.71
N PRO A 144 6.37 5.71 -4.76
CA PRO A 144 5.70 7.01 -4.82
C PRO A 144 6.42 8.00 -5.77
N GLU A 145 7.69 7.77 -6.05
CA GLU A 145 8.51 8.59 -6.96
C GLU A 145 8.69 7.88 -8.31
N ALA A 146 8.59 8.65 -9.40
CA ALA A 146 8.73 8.15 -10.76
C ALA A 146 10.15 8.37 -11.30
N HIS A 147 10.64 7.37 -12.04
CA HIS A 147 11.92 7.41 -12.72
C HIS A 147 11.76 7.01 -14.19
N GLU A 148 12.58 7.56 -15.08
CA GLU A 148 12.53 7.21 -16.50
C GLU A 148 12.87 5.73 -16.76
N ASP A 149 13.63 5.11 -15.85
CA ASP A 149 14.11 3.73 -15.92
C ASP A 149 13.29 2.73 -15.09
N ASP A 150 12.08 3.09 -14.63
CA ASP A 150 11.23 2.23 -13.79
C ASP A 150 10.96 0.83 -14.39
N ALA A 151 10.78 0.75 -15.71
CA ALA A 151 10.59 -0.53 -16.40
C ALA A 151 11.85 -1.41 -16.35
N GLU A 152 13.02 -0.80 -16.54
CA GLU A 152 14.30 -1.49 -16.47
C GLU A 152 14.62 -1.94 -15.03
N ARG A 153 14.35 -1.07 -14.05
CA ARG A 153 14.46 -1.39 -12.62
C ARG A 153 13.60 -2.57 -12.24
N ALA A 154 12.36 -2.63 -12.73
CA ALA A 154 11.46 -3.77 -12.49
C ALA A 154 12.04 -5.08 -13.01
N VAL A 155 12.58 -5.09 -14.24
CA VAL A 155 13.20 -6.28 -14.82
C VAL A 155 14.45 -6.70 -14.04
N ARG A 156 15.33 -5.75 -13.71
CA ARG A 156 16.54 -6.01 -12.91
C ARG A 156 16.21 -6.52 -11.52
N ALA A 157 15.18 -5.97 -10.88
CA ALA A 157 14.69 -6.43 -9.59
C ALA A 157 14.13 -7.85 -9.68
N GLY A 158 13.35 -8.16 -10.71
CA GLY A 158 12.83 -9.52 -10.95
C GLY A 158 13.94 -10.57 -11.08
N LEU A 159 14.99 -10.26 -11.85
CA LEU A 159 16.16 -11.14 -11.97
C LEU A 159 16.88 -11.32 -10.62
N ALA A 160 17.11 -10.23 -9.89
CA ALA A 160 17.75 -10.29 -8.58
C ALA A 160 16.93 -11.07 -7.55
N VAL A 161 15.59 -11.01 -7.63
CA VAL A 161 14.69 -11.79 -6.77
C VAL A 161 14.84 -13.28 -7.05
N ILE A 162 14.93 -13.70 -8.31
CA ILE A 162 15.14 -15.11 -8.68
C ILE A 162 16.43 -15.64 -8.06
N ASP A 163 17.53 -14.87 -8.19
CA ASP A 163 18.83 -15.25 -7.62
C ASP A 163 18.78 -15.32 -6.08
N ALA A 164 18.17 -14.32 -5.43
CA ALA A 164 18.11 -14.23 -3.97
C ALA A 164 17.23 -15.32 -3.36
N VAL A 165 16.07 -15.62 -3.96
CA VAL A 165 15.18 -16.71 -3.50
C VAL A 165 15.83 -18.08 -3.73
N GLY A 166 16.60 -18.25 -4.82
CA GLY A 166 17.39 -19.46 -5.05
C GLY A 166 18.38 -19.75 -3.91
N ALA A 167 18.95 -18.70 -3.28
CA ALA A 167 19.83 -18.86 -2.13
C ALA A 167 19.08 -19.25 -0.83
N VAL A 168 17.84 -18.76 -0.65
CA VAL A 168 16.99 -19.11 0.50
C VAL A 168 16.54 -20.57 0.45
N ALA A 169 16.23 -21.09 -0.75
CA ALA A 169 15.82 -22.49 -0.92
C ALA A 169 16.98 -23.51 -0.76
N ALA A 170 18.23 -23.05 -0.78
CA ALA A 170 19.43 -23.88 -0.63
C ALA A 170 19.98 -23.92 0.82
N SER A 171 19.31 -23.21 1.76
CA SER A 171 19.68 -23.08 3.17
C SER A 171 18.85 -24.03 4.05
#